data_AF-A0A7T5R7W0-F1
#
_entry.id   AF-A0A7T5R7W0-F1
#
_cell.length_a   1.000
_cell.length_b   1.000
_cell.length_c   1.000
_cell.angle_alpha   90.00
_cell.angle_beta   90.00
_cell.angle_gamma   90.00
#
_symmetry.space_group_name_H-M   'P 1'
#
loop_
_entity.id
_entity.type
_entity.pdbx_description
1 polymer ?
#
loop_
_entity_poly.entity_id
_entity_poly.type
_entity_poly.pdbx_seq_one_letter_code
_entity_poly.pdbx_strand_id
1 'polypeptide(L)'
;MVLLKLYGLLDILAALSLLLLYFDIGKILGVIFSIYLILKSLPFLPDLVSFLDLICGFYIALVVLNFSFFGVTIIAILWLSQKGLVSLFS
;
A
#
# COMPACT_ATOMS: atom_id res chain seq x y z
N MET A 1 -0.10 -8.10 -19.35
CA MET A 1 0.77 -8.93 -18.50
C MET A 1 1.87 -8.12 -17.82
N VAL A 2 2.75 -7.40 -18.53
CA VAL A 2 3.84 -6.63 -17.88
C VAL A 2 3.34 -5.53 -16.94
N LEU A 3 2.29 -4.79 -17.33
CA LEU A 3 1.69 -3.72 -16.51
C LEU A 3 1.13 -4.21 -15.18
N LEU A 4 0.45 -5.37 -15.16
CA LEU A 4 -0.10 -5.99 -13.94
C LEU A 4 1.02 -6.38 -12.97
N LYS A 5 2.12 -6.95 -13.49
CA LYS A 5 3.29 -7.31 -12.69
C LYS A 5 3.97 -6.09 -12.09
N LEU A 6 4.02 -4.97 -12.83
CA LEU A 6 4.60 -3.72 -12.35
C LEU A 6 3.76 -3.13 -11.20
N TYR A 7 2.42 -3.13 -11.34
CA TYR A 7 1.54 -2.75 -10.23
C TYR A 7 1.67 -3.68 -9.03
N GLY A 8 1.79 -4.99 -9.25
CA GLY A 8 2.01 -5.96 -8.18
C GLY A 8 3.31 -5.73 -7.41
N LEU A 9 4.40 -5.43 -8.13
CA LEU A 9 5.69 -5.10 -7.51
C LEU A 9 5.61 -3.82 -6.68
N LEU A 10 4.94 -2.79 -7.19
CA LEU A 10 4.75 -1.54 -6.46
C LEU A 10 3.89 -1.71 -5.20
N ASP A 11 2.89 -2.61 -5.21
CA ASP A 11 2.08 -2.93 -4.03
C ASP A 11 2.90 -3.64 -2.94
N ILE A 12 3.80 -4.56 -3.33
CA ILE A 12 4.74 -5.18 -2.38
C ILE A 12 5.70 -4.14 -1.81
N LEU A 13 6.22 -3.23 -2.65
CA LEU A 13 7.07 -2.14 -2.17
C LEU A 13 6.31 -1.19 -1.23
N ALA A 14 5.02 -0.93 -1.48
CA ALA A 14 4.18 -0.17 -0.57
C ALA A 14 4.02 -0.90 0.79
N ALA A 15 3.79 -2.22 0.78
CA ALA A 15 3.75 -3.02 2.00
C ALA A 15 5.07 -2.96 2.79
N LEU A 16 6.21 -3.07 2.09
CA LEU A 16 7.54 -2.93 2.69
C LEU A 16 7.77 -1.52 3.23
N SER A 17 7.32 -0.48 2.52
CA SER A 17 7.43 0.90 2.99
C SER A 17 6.64 1.13 4.28
N LEU A 18 5.46 0.51 4.42
CA LEU A 18 4.65 0.57 5.62
C LEU A 18 5.31 -0.18 6.79
N LEU A 19 5.95 -1.32 6.52
CA LEU A 19 6.75 -2.04 7.51
C LEU A 19 7.95 -1.20 7.99
N LEU A 20 8.68 -0.55 7.08
CA LEU A 20 9.79 0.33 7.44
C LEU A 20 9.32 1.54 8.25
N LEU A 21 8.19 2.14 7.85
CA LEU A 21 7.53 3.23 8.58
C LEU A 21 7.14 2.85 9.99
N TYR A 22 6.75 1.59 10.24
CA TYR A 22 6.43 1.10 11.58
C TYR A 22 7.65 1.16 12.52
N PHE A 23 8.87 1.01 11.97
CA PHE A 23 10.12 1.20 12.70
C PHE A 23 10.64 2.65 12.69
N ASP A 24 9.81 3.61 12.27
CA ASP A 24 10.14 5.03 12.09
C ASP A 24 11.22 5.30 11.02
N ILE A 25 11.40 4.37 10.08
CA ILE A 25 12.39 4.46 9.00
C ILE A 25 11.71 4.84 7.68
N GLY A 26 12.35 5.71 6.90
CA GLY A 26 11.97 5.91 5.50
C GLY A 26 10.66 6.68 5.29
N LYS A 27 10.38 7.72 6.10
CA LYS A 27 9.16 8.56 5.97
C LYS A 27 8.90 9.09 4.56
N ILE A 28 9.97 9.41 3.82
CA ILE A 28 9.88 9.86 2.42
C ILE A 28 9.26 8.78 1.52
N LEU A 29 9.70 7.52 1.67
CA LEU A 29 9.13 6.40 0.92
C LEU A 29 7.66 6.20 1.28
N GLY A 30 7.32 6.35 2.56
CA GLY A 30 5.95 6.35 3.03
C GLY A 30 5.04 7.35 2.31
N VAL A 31 5.47 8.61 2.21
CA VAL A 31 4.73 9.65 1.49
C VAL A 31 4.55 9.29 0.01
N ILE A 32 5.63 8.84 -0.64
CA ILE A 32 5.62 8.46 -2.06
C ILE A 32 4.60 7.33 -2.30
N PHE A 33 4.66 6.26 -1.50
CA PHE A 33 3.78 5.10 -1.67
C PHE A 33 2.33 5.37 -1.26
N SER A 34 2.10 6.24 -0.27
CA SER A 34 0.77 6.77 0.07
C SER A 34 0.13 7.46 -1.14
N ILE A 35 0.84 8.43 -1.74
CA ILE A 35 0.34 9.18 -2.88
C ILE A 35 0.12 8.24 -4.07
N TYR A 36 1.05 7.34 -4.32
CA TYR A 36 0.93 6.32 -5.35
C TYR A 36 -0.34 5.47 -5.20
N LEU A 37 -0.60 4.89 -4.02
CA LEU A 37 -1.78 4.04 -3.79
C LEU A 37 -3.09 4.81 -3.95
N ILE A 38 -3.14 6.05 -3.47
CA ILE A 38 -4.31 6.92 -3.63
C ILE A 38 -4.55 7.22 -5.11
N LEU A 39 -3.53 7.68 -5.85
CA LEU A 39 -3.68 7.98 -7.28
C LEU A 39 -3.99 6.73 -8.11
N LYS A 40 -3.40 5.59 -7.76
CA LYS A 40 -3.64 4.32 -8.44
C LYS A 40 -5.07 3.83 -8.23
N SER A 41 -5.66 4.01 -7.05
CA SER A 41 -6.99 3.47 -6.72
C SER A 41 -8.14 4.28 -7.31
N LEU A 42 -7.98 5.60 -7.49
CA LEU A 42 -9.05 6.49 -8.00
C LEU A 42 -9.69 6.06 -9.34
N PRO A 43 -8.93 5.67 -10.39
CA PRO A 43 -9.51 5.29 -11.68
C PRO A 43 -10.31 3.97 -11.65
N PHE A 44 -10.14 3.15 -10.61
CA PHE A 44 -10.73 1.82 -10.50
C PHE A 44 -11.84 1.73 -9.45
N LEU A 45 -12.29 2.88 -8.91
CA LEU A 45 -13.50 2.92 -8.10
C LEU A 45 -14.75 2.65 -8.98
N PRO A 46 -15.78 1.96 -8.46
CA PRO A 46 -16.01 1.59 -7.06
C PRO A 46 -15.58 0.16 -6.67
N ASP A 47 -14.64 -0.44 -7.40
CA ASP A 47 -14.24 -1.83 -7.12
C ASP A 47 -13.71 -2.00 -5.69
N LEU A 48 -14.10 -3.10 -5.03
CA LEU A 48 -13.78 -3.36 -3.61
C LEU A 48 -12.26 -3.45 -3.39
N VAL A 49 -11.54 -4.04 -4.35
CA VAL A 49 -10.09 -4.21 -4.26
C VAL A 49 -9.39 -2.85 -4.37
N SER A 50 -9.91 -1.93 -5.18
CA SER A 50 -9.40 -0.57 -5.32
C SER A 50 -9.78 0.31 -4.12
N PHE A 51 -10.96 0.10 -3.54
CA PHE A 51 -11.39 0.79 -2.33
C PHE A 51 -10.49 0.46 -1.13
N LEU A 52 -10.10 -0.82 -0.97
CA LEU A 52 -9.17 -1.22 0.07
C LEU A 52 -7.75 -0.65 -0.14
N ASP A 53 -7.28 -0.55 -1.38
CA ASP A 53 -6.01 0.13 -1.68
C ASP A 53 -6.04 1.61 -1.30
N LEU A 54 -7.16 2.29 -1.57
CA LEU A 54 -7.34 3.69 -1.19
C LEU A 54 -7.23 3.86 0.32
N ILE A 55 -7.91 3.00 1.09
CA ILE A 55 -7.82 2.97 2.56
C ILE A 55 -6.37 2.72 3.01
N CYS A 56 -5.66 1.77 2.39
CA CYS A 56 -4.25 1.51 2.70
C CYS A 56 -3.36 2.72 2.41
N GLY A 57 -3.60 3.43 1.30
CA GLY A 57 -2.87 4.66 0.96
C GLY A 57 -3.07 5.75 2.02
N PHE A 58 -4.31 6.00 2.43
CA PHE A 58 -4.60 6.93 3.53
C PHE A 58 -4.00 6.46 4.87
N TYR A 59 -4.03 5.17 5.14
CA TYR A 59 -3.43 4.62 6.35
C TYR A 59 -1.91 4.84 6.39
N ILE A 60 -1.21 4.62 5.27
CA ILE A 60 0.23 4.93 5.17
C ILE A 60 0.47 6.41 5.46
N ALA A 61 -0.36 7.32 4.94
CA ALA A 61 -0.26 8.75 5.25
C ALA A 61 -0.43 9.05 6.74
N LEU A 62 -1.36 8.37 7.43
CA LEU A 62 -1.54 8.49 8.89
C LEU A 62 -0.31 7.98 9.65
N VAL A 63 0.27 6.85 9.23
CA VAL A 63 1.48 6.29 9.85
C VAL A 63 2.68 7.23 9.69
N VAL A 64 2.81 7.91 8.54
CA VAL A 64 3.84 8.97 8.34
C VAL A 64 3.70 10.09 9.37
N LEU A 65 2.48 10.44 9.77
CA LEU A 65 2.17 11.43 10.81
C LEU A 65 2.30 10.88 12.24
N ASN A 66 2.89 9.69 12.40
CA ASN A 66 3.04 8.95 13.66
C ASN A 66 1.72 8.44 14.27
N PHE A 67 0.63 8.38 13.49
CA PHE A 67 -0.60 7.69 13.90
C PHE A 67 -0.55 6.24 13.41
N SER A 68 0.09 5.37 14.18
CA SER A 68 0.18 3.94 13.87
C SER A 68 -0.58 3.09 14.88
N PHE A 69 -1.38 2.15 14.37
CA PHE A 69 -2.07 1.15 15.17
C PHE A 69 -1.57 -0.22 14.76
N PHE A 70 -0.90 -0.93 15.67
CA PHE A 70 -0.23 -2.21 15.37
C PHE A 70 -1.12 -3.20 14.59
N GLY A 71 -2.36 -3.40 15.03
CA GLY A 71 -3.30 -4.30 14.35
C GLY A 71 -3.63 -3.88 12.92
N VAL A 72 -3.88 -2.59 12.70
CA VAL A 72 -4.21 -2.05 11.37
C VAL A 72 -3.00 -2.12 10.44
N THR A 73 -1.80 -1.83 10.96
CA THR A 73 -0.55 -1.94 10.20
C THR A 73 -0.34 -3.34 9.66
N ILE A 74 -0.51 -4.36 10.51
CA ILE A 74 -0.35 -5.76 10.08
C ILE A 74 -1.37 -6.12 9.00
N ILE A 75 -2.63 -5.76 9.19
CA ILE A 75 -3.70 -6.04 8.21
C ILE A 75 -3.38 -5.36 6.87
N ALA A 76 -2.97 -4.10 6.87
CA ALA A 76 -2.62 -3.38 5.65
C ALA A 76 -1.40 -3.98 4.94
N ILE A 77 -0.36 -4.39 5.69
CA ILE A 77 0.81 -5.08 5.13
C ILE A 77 0.40 -6.40 4.49
N LEU A 78 -0.41 -7.21 5.18
CA LEU A 78 -0.87 -8.51 4.66
C LEU A 78 -1.72 -8.33 3.41
N TRP A 79 -2.63 -7.35 3.40
CA TRP A 79 -3.46 -7.02 2.23
C TRP A 79 -2.62 -6.65 1.01
N LEU A 80 -1.75 -5.64 1.15
CA LEU A 80 -0.89 -5.16 0.06
C LEU A 80 0.06 -6.25 -0.44
N SER A 81 0.61 -7.05 0.48
CA SER A 81 1.51 -8.16 0.14
C SER A 81 0.78 -9.27 -0.62
N GLN A 82 -0.38 -9.72 -0.12
CA GLN A 82 -1.20 -10.74 -0.78
C GLN A 82 -1.58 -10.29 -2.19
N LYS A 83 -2.10 -9.07 -2.31
CA LYS A 83 -2.54 -8.51 -3.60
C LYS A 83 -1.37 -8.35 -4.58
N GLY A 84 -0.24 -7.85 -4.09
CA GLY A 84 0.97 -7.69 -4.89
C GLY A 84 1.48 -9.02 -5.44
N LEU A 85 1.48 -10.07 -4.61
CA LEU A 85 1.83 -11.43 -5.05
C LEU A 85 0.85 -11.97 -6.09
N VAL A 86 -0.46 -11.87 -5.87
CA VAL A 86 -1.47 -12.32 -6.83
C VAL A 86 -1.26 -11.66 -8.20
N SER A 87 -0.99 -10.35 -8.21
CA SER A 87 -0.79 -9.57 -9.44
C SER A 87 0.54 -9.90 -10.16
N LEU A 88 1.54 -10.41 -9.45
CA LEU A 88 2.81 -10.86 -10.03
C LEU A 88 2.71 -12.23 -10.71
N PHE A 89 1.89 -13.12 -10.15
CA PHE A 89 1.74 -14.50 -10.62
C PHE A 89 0.58 -14.69 -11.60
N SER A 90 -0.31 -13.71 -11.76
CA SER A 90 -1.32 -13.63 -12.84
C SER A 90 -0.72 -13.16 -14.16
#